data_AF-A0A7R9IZL8-F1
#
_entry.id   AF-A0A7R9IZL8-F1
#
_cell.length_a   1.000
_cell.length_b   1.000
_cell.length_c   1.000
_cell.angle_alpha   90.00
_cell.angle_beta   90.00
_cell.angle_gamma   90.00
#
_symmetry.space_group_name_H-M   'P 1'
#
loop_
_entity.id
_entity.type
_entity.pdbx_description
1 polymer ?
#
loop_
_entity_poly.entity_id
_entity_poly.type
_entity_poly.pdbx_seq_one_letter_code
_entity_poly.pdbx_strand_id
1 'polypeptide(L)'
;MTSIHTIPLLFLNLGGEMMYILDQRLQAQKIPKDKSMKVMNDITSIMLNEKFLGELFKPQEVYNKQALRKLFEDLAHGSIMRLNSASMDKLYDLMTMVFKYQVFNAQSPNDVVLITLNHLDSIRNFVTCLTIQKQVDMAHSMVMKMYGKMSPGELQTIRYSLLNFFQDLKVRVSVLLRVGVQNPHGDFTIYTSGAVPPGCEVPGFIRLFDQYGAVAKVKHFNADGDYTAARDVGSMELIGDRVIELGCNM
;
A
#
# COMPACT_ATOMS: atom_id res chain seq x y z
N MET A 1 20.87 0.16 0.56
CA MET A 1 20.48 0.39 1.97
C MET A 1 19.06 -0.10 2.13
N THR A 2 18.81 -1.08 3.00
CA THR A 2 17.48 -1.62 3.31
C THR A 2 17.07 -1.14 4.70
N SER A 3 15.79 -0.77 4.88
CA SER A 3 15.29 -0.35 6.19
C SER A 3 14.86 -1.57 7.01
N ILE A 4 15.26 -1.61 8.29
CA ILE A 4 14.85 -2.62 9.28
C ILE A 4 13.40 -2.46 9.75
N HIS A 5 12.69 -1.45 9.26
CA HIS A 5 11.28 -1.16 9.56
C HIS A 5 10.37 -1.37 8.36
N THR A 6 10.82 -2.09 7.33
CA THR A 6 10.03 -2.29 6.09
C THR A 6 8.92 -3.34 6.25
N ILE A 7 9.18 -4.39 7.02
CA ILE A 7 8.30 -5.56 7.10
C ILE A 7 6.87 -5.26 7.53
N PRO A 8 6.61 -4.41 8.55
CA PRO A 8 5.23 -4.15 8.96
C PRO A 8 4.40 -3.56 7.83
N LEU A 9 4.92 -2.57 7.08
CA LEU A 9 4.20 -2.02 5.94
C LEU A 9 4.08 -3.04 4.81
N LEU A 10 5.12 -3.82 4.52
CA LEU A 10 5.03 -4.87 3.50
C LEU A 10 3.93 -5.89 3.81
N PHE A 11 3.90 -6.38 5.05
CA PHE A 11 2.94 -7.38 5.51
C PHE A 11 1.53 -6.82 5.55
N LEU A 12 1.32 -5.65 6.15
CA LEU A 12 -0.02 -5.06 6.29
C LEU A 12 -0.64 -4.72 4.93
N ASN A 13 0.14 -4.20 3.98
CA ASN A 13 -0.38 -3.87 2.66
C ASN A 13 -0.68 -5.11 1.83
N LEU A 14 0.20 -6.13 1.82
CA LEU A 14 -0.13 -7.40 1.17
C LEU A 14 -1.35 -8.07 1.83
N GLY A 15 -1.48 -7.96 3.15
CA GLY A 15 -2.67 -8.39 3.90
C GLY A 15 -3.93 -7.65 3.45
N GLY A 16 -3.86 -6.33 3.28
CA GLY A 16 -4.94 -5.51 2.73
C GLY A 16 -5.37 -5.98 1.34
N GLU A 17 -4.42 -6.16 0.43
CA GLU A 17 -4.68 -6.70 -0.91
C GLU A 17 -5.33 -8.09 -0.86
N MET A 18 -4.84 -8.96 0.03
CA MET A 18 -5.42 -10.27 0.23
C MET A 18 -6.90 -10.15 0.63
N MET A 19 -7.23 -9.26 1.56
CA MET A 19 -8.62 -9.06 2.00
C MET A 19 -9.51 -8.55 0.85
N TYR A 20 -9.04 -7.62 0.02
CA TYR A 20 -9.77 -7.18 -1.18
C TYR A 20 -10.06 -8.33 -2.14
N ILE A 21 -9.02 -9.09 -2.49
CA ILE A 21 -9.14 -10.17 -3.47
C ILE A 21 -10.06 -11.28 -2.95
N LEU A 22 -9.98 -11.60 -1.66
CA LEU A 22 -10.84 -12.62 -1.05
C LEU A 22 -12.29 -12.16 -0.99
N ASP A 23 -12.57 -10.93 -0.57
CA ASP A 23 -13.93 -10.39 -0.57
C ASP A 23 -14.54 -10.42 -1.98
N GLN A 24 -13.82 -9.91 -2.99
CA GLN A 24 -14.27 -9.95 -4.38
C GLN A 24 -14.56 -11.39 -4.86
N ARG A 25 -13.70 -12.37 -4.51
CA ARG A 25 -13.90 -13.78 -4.89
C ARG A 25 -15.10 -14.41 -4.19
N LEU A 26 -15.28 -14.16 -2.89
CA LEU A 26 -16.42 -14.66 -2.11
C LEU A 26 -17.74 -14.10 -2.67
N GLN A 27 -17.76 -12.82 -3.03
CA GLN A 27 -18.91 -12.17 -3.68
C GLN A 27 -19.19 -12.76 -5.07
N ALA A 28 -18.17 -12.92 -5.91
CA ALA A 28 -18.31 -13.49 -7.26
C ALA A 28 -18.84 -14.93 -7.23
N GLN A 29 -18.45 -15.71 -6.21
CA GLN A 29 -18.95 -17.07 -5.99
C GLN A 29 -20.29 -17.13 -5.26
N LYS A 30 -20.88 -15.97 -4.93
CA LYS A 30 -22.14 -15.84 -4.19
C LYS A 30 -22.15 -16.62 -2.87
N ILE A 31 -21.02 -16.61 -2.17
CA ILE A 31 -20.91 -17.24 -0.85
C ILE A 31 -21.88 -16.54 0.12
N PRO A 32 -22.63 -17.30 0.95
CA PRO A 32 -23.52 -16.72 1.96
C PRO A 32 -22.80 -15.70 2.86
N LYS A 33 -23.48 -14.57 3.13
CA LYS A 33 -22.88 -13.43 3.84
C LYS A 33 -22.29 -13.80 5.19
N ASP A 34 -22.96 -14.66 5.95
CA ASP A 34 -22.51 -15.20 7.24
C ASP A 34 -21.16 -15.93 7.11
N LYS A 35 -21.00 -16.75 6.07
CA LYS A 35 -19.74 -17.46 5.80
C LYS A 35 -18.65 -16.51 5.35
N SER A 36 -18.97 -15.57 4.47
CA SER A 36 -18.01 -14.56 4.02
C SER A 36 -17.51 -13.71 5.19
N MET A 37 -18.41 -13.22 6.04
CA MET A 37 -18.05 -12.50 7.27
C MET A 37 -17.17 -13.34 8.20
N LYS A 38 -17.47 -14.63 8.33
CA LYS A 38 -16.63 -15.53 9.13
C LYS A 38 -15.22 -15.65 8.57
N VAL A 39 -15.07 -15.84 7.25
CA VAL A 39 -13.75 -15.89 6.60
C VAL A 39 -12.97 -14.59 6.84
N MET A 40 -13.60 -13.42 6.63
CA MET A 40 -12.93 -12.13 6.85
C MET A 40 -12.52 -11.94 8.31
N ASN A 41 -13.41 -12.22 9.26
CA ASN A 41 -13.12 -12.14 10.69
C ASN A 41 -11.98 -13.11 11.10
N ASP A 42 -12.02 -14.37 10.66
CA ASP A 42 -11.00 -15.37 11.00
C ASP A 42 -9.61 -14.94 10.51
N ILE A 43 -9.51 -14.50 9.25
CA ILE A 43 -8.23 -14.05 8.67
C ILE A 43 -7.71 -12.79 9.38
N THR A 44 -8.56 -11.77 9.59
CA THR A 44 -8.12 -10.54 10.26
C THR A 44 -7.69 -10.80 11.71
N SER A 45 -8.39 -11.69 12.43
CA SER A 45 -8.07 -12.03 13.82
C SER A 45 -6.68 -12.67 13.96
N ILE A 46 -6.29 -13.52 13.00
CA ILE A 46 -4.97 -14.15 12.97
C ILE A 46 -3.91 -13.13 12.50
N MET A 47 -4.21 -12.41 11.40
CA MET A 47 -3.28 -11.46 10.77
C MET A 47 -2.91 -10.28 11.70
N LEU A 48 -3.85 -9.77 12.48
CA LEU A 48 -3.68 -8.62 13.37
C LEU A 48 -3.63 -9.02 14.85
N ASN A 49 -3.22 -10.26 15.14
CA ASN A 49 -3.02 -10.72 16.50
C ASN A 49 -1.95 -9.86 17.22
N GLU A 50 -2.23 -9.40 18.43
CA GLU A 50 -1.35 -8.51 19.20
C GLU A 50 0.06 -9.05 19.40
N LYS A 51 0.20 -10.34 19.74
CA LYS A 51 1.52 -10.95 19.94
C LYS A 51 2.30 -11.01 18.64
N PHE A 52 1.63 -11.40 17.56
CA PHE A 52 2.23 -11.47 16.23
C PHE A 52 2.67 -10.09 15.75
N LEU A 53 1.80 -9.08 15.84
CA LEU A 53 2.16 -7.71 15.47
C LEU A 53 3.29 -7.16 16.36
N GLY A 54 3.30 -7.48 17.65
CA GLY A 54 4.38 -7.13 18.56
C GLY A 54 5.75 -7.64 18.10
N GLU A 55 5.82 -8.87 17.57
CA GLU A 55 7.04 -9.41 16.95
C GLU A 55 7.32 -8.81 15.58
N LEU A 56 6.28 -8.63 14.74
CA LEU A 56 6.39 -8.09 13.39
C LEU A 56 7.02 -6.68 13.37
N PHE A 57 6.65 -5.84 14.34
CA PHE A 57 7.11 -4.46 14.47
C PHE A 57 8.49 -4.34 15.13
N LYS A 58 9.12 -5.42 15.59
CA LYS A 58 10.53 -5.34 16.01
C LYS A 58 11.40 -4.99 14.81
N PRO A 59 12.54 -4.29 14.99
CA PRO A 59 13.45 -4.02 13.88
C PRO A 59 14.04 -5.34 13.34
N GLN A 60 13.89 -5.58 12.04
CA GLN A 60 14.33 -6.82 11.40
C GLN A 60 14.57 -6.64 9.89
N GLU A 61 15.44 -7.47 9.31
CA GLU A 61 15.68 -7.49 7.87
C GLU A 61 14.47 -8.04 7.11
N VAL A 62 14.25 -7.52 5.90
CA VAL A 62 13.12 -7.91 5.04
C VAL A 62 13.10 -9.42 4.81
N TYR A 63 11.93 -10.05 4.99
CA TYR A 63 11.76 -11.46 4.75
C TYR A 63 12.10 -11.82 3.31
N ASN A 64 12.70 -12.99 3.11
CA ASN A 64 12.79 -13.54 1.77
C ASN A 64 11.38 -13.83 1.22
N LYS A 65 11.24 -13.78 -0.10
CA LYS A 65 9.94 -13.92 -0.79
C LYS A 65 9.23 -15.25 -0.46
N GLN A 66 9.98 -16.33 -0.26
CA GLN A 66 9.43 -17.66 0.04
C GLN A 66 8.82 -17.73 1.44
N ALA A 67 9.49 -17.16 2.45
CA ALA A 67 8.99 -17.11 3.82
C ALA A 67 7.72 -16.26 3.92
N LEU A 68 7.71 -15.09 3.28
CA LEU A 68 6.53 -14.23 3.25
C LEU A 68 5.36 -14.89 2.53
N ARG A 69 5.62 -15.60 1.42
CA ARG A 69 4.61 -16.37 0.71
C ARG A 69 4.01 -17.46 1.60
N LYS A 70 4.84 -18.25 2.28
CA LYS A 70 4.36 -19.29 3.20
C LYS A 70 3.50 -18.72 4.32
N LEU A 71 3.90 -17.58 4.87
CA LEU A 71 3.12 -16.88 5.89
C LEU A 71 1.70 -16.53 5.41
N PHE A 72 1.57 -16.00 4.19
CA PHE A 72 0.24 -15.72 3.61
C PHE A 72 -0.54 -16.99 3.25
N GLU A 73 0.15 -18.08 2.92
CA GLU A 73 -0.49 -19.37 2.72
C GLU A 73 -1.12 -19.90 4.02
N ASP A 74 -0.35 -19.90 5.09
CA ASP A 74 -0.81 -20.29 6.42
C ASP A 74 -1.97 -19.39 6.90
N LEU A 75 -1.94 -18.08 6.60
CA LEU A 75 -3.03 -17.14 6.92
C LEU A 75 -4.32 -17.46 6.15
N ALA A 76 -4.25 -17.65 4.84
CA ALA A 76 -5.43 -17.94 4.02
C ALA A 76 -6.11 -19.25 4.44
N HIS A 77 -5.32 -20.28 4.80
CA HIS A 77 -5.81 -21.56 5.30
C HIS A 77 -6.13 -21.57 6.80
N GLY A 78 -5.78 -20.52 7.54
CA GLY A 78 -6.18 -20.33 8.94
C GLY A 78 -7.68 -20.14 9.13
N SER A 79 -8.40 -19.75 8.06
CA SER A 79 -9.86 -19.67 8.04
C SER A 79 -10.52 -20.99 7.61
N ILE A 80 -11.87 -21.02 7.59
CA ILE A 80 -12.63 -22.13 6.99
C ILE A 80 -12.42 -22.29 5.47
N MET A 81 -11.91 -21.26 4.80
CA MET A 81 -11.66 -21.29 3.36
C MET A 81 -10.54 -22.28 3.02
N ARG A 82 -10.67 -22.97 1.88
CA ARG A 82 -9.68 -23.90 1.35
C ARG A 82 -9.35 -23.53 -0.08
N LEU A 83 -8.16 -22.98 -0.28
CA LEU A 83 -7.63 -22.64 -1.60
C LEU A 83 -6.66 -23.72 -2.04
N ASN A 84 -6.77 -24.17 -3.29
CA ASN A 84 -5.77 -25.05 -3.90
C ASN A 84 -4.50 -24.27 -4.27
N SER A 85 -3.40 -24.98 -4.56
CA SER A 85 -2.10 -24.38 -4.87
C SER A 85 -2.17 -23.35 -6.01
N ALA A 86 -2.85 -23.68 -7.11
CA ALA A 86 -3.00 -22.76 -8.24
C ALA A 86 -3.78 -21.48 -7.88
N SER A 87 -4.75 -21.56 -6.98
CA SER A 87 -5.52 -20.39 -6.50
C SER A 87 -4.72 -19.54 -5.52
N MET A 88 -3.82 -20.18 -4.75
CA MET A 88 -2.86 -19.52 -3.87
C MET A 88 -1.75 -18.81 -4.66
N ASP A 89 -1.23 -19.43 -5.72
CA ASP A 89 -0.30 -18.80 -6.65
C ASP A 89 -0.89 -17.49 -7.20
N LYS A 90 -2.09 -17.57 -7.77
CA LYS A 90 -2.78 -16.41 -8.34
C LYS A 90 -3.12 -15.35 -7.29
N LEU A 91 -3.43 -15.74 -6.06
CA LEU A 91 -3.69 -14.80 -4.97
C LEU A 91 -2.43 -14.01 -4.64
N TYR A 92 -1.30 -14.70 -4.43
CA TYR A 92 -0.04 -14.07 -4.09
C TYR A 92 0.52 -13.18 -5.22
N ASP A 93 0.41 -13.63 -6.47
CA ASP A 93 0.81 -12.84 -7.64
C ASP A 93 -0.01 -11.56 -7.76
N LEU A 94 -1.32 -11.64 -7.51
CA LEU A 94 -2.20 -10.47 -7.56
C LEU A 94 -1.87 -9.49 -6.43
N MET A 95 -1.73 -9.97 -5.19
CA MET A 95 -1.35 -9.14 -4.03
C MET A 95 -0.04 -8.40 -4.27
N THR A 96 0.99 -9.12 -4.72
CA THR A 96 2.33 -8.55 -4.89
C THR A 96 2.39 -7.56 -6.06
N MET A 97 1.75 -7.86 -7.19
CA MET A 97 1.76 -6.97 -8.35
C MET A 97 0.90 -5.72 -8.14
N VAL A 98 -0.23 -5.83 -7.43
CA VAL A 98 -1.06 -4.67 -7.07
C VAL A 98 -0.32 -3.75 -6.09
N PHE A 99 0.19 -4.30 -4.98
CA PHE A 99 0.89 -3.45 -4.02
C PHE A 99 2.17 -2.85 -4.62
N LYS A 100 2.89 -3.61 -5.47
CA LYS A 100 3.99 -3.07 -6.29
C LYS A 100 3.53 -1.84 -7.07
N TYR A 101 2.45 -1.95 -7.84
CA TYR A 101 1.90 -0.83 -8.61
C TYR A 101 1.64 0.41 -7.73
N GLN A 102 1.09 0.23 -6.53
CA GLN A 102 0.82 1.35 -5.62
C GLN A 102 2.11 2.00 -5.11
N VAL A 103 3.14 1.22 -4.75
CA VAL A 103 4.44 1.78 -4.31
C VAL A 103 5.15 2.54 -5.44
N PHE A 104 4.99 2.09 -6.69
CA PHE A 104 5.48 2.81 -7.87
C PHE A 104 4.78 4.18 -8.02
N ASN A 105 3.45 4.21 -7.83
CA ASN A 105 2.64 5.43 -8.02
C ASN A 105 2.56 6.34 -6.80
N ALA A 106 3.13 5.95 -5.66
CA ALA A 106 3.30 6.84 -4.52
C ALA A 106 4.08 8.10 -4.94
N GLN A 107 3.47 9.28 -4.81
CA GLN A 107 4.10 10.54 -5.23
C GLN A 107 5.06 11.06 -4.15
N SER A 108 4.73 10.81 -2.88
CA SER A 108 5.51 11.15 -1.70
C SER A 108 5.87 9.89 -0.89
N PRO A 109 7.01 9.86 -0.17
CA PRO A 109 7.29 8.79 0.78
C PRO A 109 6.19 8.57 1.82
N ASN A 110 5.50 9.64 2.22
CA ASN A 110 4.38 9.59 3.17
C ASN A 110 3.19 8.78 2.63
N ASP A 111 3.03 8.72 1.30
CA ASP A 111 1.93 7.99 0.69
C ASP A 111 1.99 6.49 1.00
N VAL A 112 3.18 5.93 1.25
CA VAL A 112 3.31 4.52 1.65
C VAL A 112 2.61 4.25 2.99
N VAL A 113 2.66 5.22 3.92
CA VAL A 113 1.92 5.14 5.18
C VAL A 113 0.43 5.28 4.91
N LEU A 114 0.02 6.27 4.11
CA LEU A 114 -1.39 6.50 3.75
C LEU A 114 -2.03 5.30 3.03
N ILE A 115 -1.30 4.63 2.14
CA ILE A 115 -1.72 3.36 1.49
C ILE A 115 -2.03 2.31 2.56
N THR A 116 -1.15 2.19 3.56
CA THR A 116 -1.34 1.25 4.67
C THR A 116 -2.56 1.61 5.50
N LEU A 117 -2.80 2.91 5.74
CA LEU A 117 -3.99 3.36 6.47
C LEU A 117 -5.27 3.09 5.68
N ASN A 118 -5.31 3.30 4.36
CA ASN A 118 -6.43 2.94 3.50
C ASN A 118 -6.75 1.43 3.57
N HIS A 119 -5.73 0.58 3.60
CA HIS A 119 -5.91 -0.86 3.81
C HIS A 119 -6.54 -1.17 5.17
N LEU A 120 -6.04 -0.55 6.26
CA LEU A 120 -6.58 -0.75 7.59
C LEU A 120 -8.04 -0.26 7.71
N ASP A 121 -8.35 0.89 7.11
CA ASP A 121 -9.71 1.44 7.07
C ASP A 121 -10.67 0.47 6.37
N SER A 122 -10.24 -0.11 5.25
CA SER A 122 -11.07 -1.09 4.54
C SER A 122 -11.18 -2.42 5.29
N ILE A 123 -10.09 -2.91 5.91
CA ILE A 123 -10.13 -4.10 6.75
C ILE A 123 -11.11 -3.91 7.90
N ARG A 124 -11.13 -2.72 8.54
CA ARG A 124 -12.12 -2.37 9.56
C ARG A 124 -13.55 -2.53 9.06
N ASN A 125 -13.81 -2.16 7.82
CA ASN A 125 -15.14 -2.27 7.19
C ASN A 125 -15.51 -3.72 6.82
N PHE A 126 -14.53 -4.61 6.58
CA PHE A 126 -14.80 -6.02 6.31
C PHE A 126 -15.16 -6.83 7.55
N VAL A 127 -14.69 -6.41 8.73
CA VAL A 127 -14.90 -7.15 9.97
C VAL A 127 -16.11 -6.63 10.75
N THR A 128 -16.87 -7.55 11.33
CA THR A 128 -18.11 -7.25 12.05
C THR A 128 -17.97 -7.38 13.57
N CYS A 129 -16.93 -8.06 14.04
CA CYS A 129 -16.68 -8.26 15.46
C CYS A 129 -15.96 -7.07 16.08
N LEU A 130 -16.52 -6.49 17.15
CA LEU A 130 -15.93 -5.36 17.87
C LEU A 130 -14.52 -5.65 18.40
N THR A 131 -14.25 -6.89 18.85
CA THR A 131 -12.92 -7.28 19.32
C THR A 131 -11.90 -7.25 18.19
N ILE A 132 -12.29 -7.64 16.98
CA ILE A 132 -11.41 -7.64 15.80
C ILE A 132 -11.23 -6.21 15.29
N GLN A 133 -12.27 -5.37 15.32
CA GLN A 133 -12.14 -3.93 15.03
C GLN A 133 -11.12 -3.25 15.97
N LYS A 134 -11.10 -3.61 17.26
CA LYS A 134 -10.07 -3.14 18.19
C LYS A 134 -8.65 -3.61 17.83
N GLN A 135 -8.50 -4.80 17.23
CA GLN A 135 -7.20 -5.24 16.71
C GLN A 135 -6.75 -4.39 15.51
N VAL A 136 -7.70 -3.96 14.66
CA VAL A 136 -7.41 -3.00 13.57
C VAL A 136 -6.97 -1.65 14.15
N ASP A 137 -7.66 -1.13 15.18
CA ASP A 137 -7.31 0.13 15.85
C ASP A 137 -5.91 0.07 16.50
N MET A 138 -5.58 -1.08 17.08
CA MET A 138 -4.26 -1.35 17.62
C MET A 138 -3.19 -1.37 16.51
N ALA A 139 -3.46 -2.03 15.38
CA ALA A 139 -2.54 -2.04 14.24
C ALA A 139 -2.31 -0.62 13.69
N HIS A 140 -3.36 0.19 13.56
CA HIS A 140 -3.25 1.62 13.21
C HIS A 140 -2.36 2.36 14.21
N SER A 141 -2.62 2.19 15.51
CA SER A 141 -1.82 2.84 16.57
C SER A 141 -0.35 2.45 16.51
N MET A 142 -0.02 1.19 16.18
CA MET A 142 1.35 0.72 16.01
C MET A 142 2.02 1.33 14.77
N VAL A 143 1.30 1.42 13.64
CA VAL A 143 1.77 2.11 12.42
C VAL A 143 2.07 3.58 12.75
N MET A 144 1.14 4.28 13.39
CA MET A 144 1.32 5.70 13.71
C MET A 144 2.45 5.95 14.70
N LYS A 145 2.59 5.10 15.71
CA LYS A 145 3.69 5.17 16.68
C LYS A 145 5.06 5.01 16.01
N MET A 146 5.15 4.16 14.98
CA MET A 146 6.40 3.88 14.29
C MET A 146 6.72 4.88 13.18
N TYR A 147 5.77 5.09 12.26
CA TYR A 147 6.00 5.78 10.99
C TYR A 147 5.53 7.23 11.00
N GLY A 148 4.55 7.59 11.86
CA GLY A 148 3.95 8.93 11.88
C GLY A 148 4.92 10.05 12.30
N LYS A 149 6.05 9.70 12.91
CA LYS A 149 7.10 10.66 13.33
C LYS A 149 8.39 10.55 12.50
N MET A 150 8.44 9.63 11.54
CA MET A 150 9.62 9.46 10.69
C MET A 150 9.75 10.65 9.74
N SER A 151 10.99 11.03 9.46
CA SER A 151 11.30 12.04 8.45
C SER A 151 11.00 11.51 7.03
N PRO A 152 10.82 12.41 6.05
CA PRO A 152 10.66 12.01 4.65
C PRO A 152 11.81 11.13 4.14
N GLY A 153 13.04 11.32 4.62
CA GLY A 153 14.19 10.51 4.24
C GLY A 153 14.14 9.07 4.76
N GLU A 154 13.67 8.88 6.00
CA GLU A 154 13.47 7.55 6.58
C GLU A 154 12.35 6.80 5.86
N LEU A 155 11.23 7.48 5.61
CA LEU A 155 10.11 6.92 4.84
C LEU A 155 10.52 6.62 3.39
N GLN A 156 11.37 7.45 2.79
CA GLN A 156 11.92 7.18 1.46
C GLN A 156 12.83 5.94 1.46
N THR A 157 13.57 5.72 2.54
CA THR A 157 14.39 4.51 2.71
C THR A 157 13.52 3.25 2.81
N ILE A 158 12.37 3.34 3.51
CA ILE A 158 11.38 2.26 3.56
C ILE A 158 10.78 2.03 2.16
N ARG A 159 10.36 3.09 1.46
CA ARG A 159 9.85 2.98 0.09
C ARG A 159 10.85 2.33 -0.85
N TYR A 160 12.12 2.74 -0.77
CA TYR A 160 13.21 2.13 -1.54
C TYR A 160 13.37 0.63 -1.24
N SER A 161 13.29 0.26 0.05
CA SER A 161 13.34 -1.13 0.49
C SER A 161 12.18 -1.97 -0.10
N LEU A 162 10.96 -1.41 -0.12
CA LEU A 162 9.79 -2.04 -0.76
C LEU A 162 10.00 -2.20 -2.28
N LEU A 163 10.48 -1.17 -2.97
CA LEU A 163 10.77 -1.23 -4.40
C LEU A 163 11.79 -2.31 -4.74
N ASN A 164 12.85 -2.45 -3.93
CA ASN A 164 13.84 -3.53 -4.09
C ASN A 164 13.24 -4.91 -3.83
N PHE A 165 12.34 -5.04 -2.85
CA PHE A 165 11.64 -6.30 -2.61
C PHE A 165 10.83 -6.72 -3.86
N PHE A 166 10.16 -5.77 -4.52
CA PHE A 166 9.38 -6.00 -5.74
C PHE A 166 10.20 -5.99 -7.04
N GLN A 167 11.52 -5.86 -6.94
CA GLN A 167 12.40 -5.93 -8.08
C GLN A 167 12.25 -7.27 -8.79
N ASP A 168 12.31 -7.22 -10.12
CA ASP A 168 12.24 -8.36 -11.04
C ASP A 168 10.91 -9.16 -11.04
N LEU A 169 9.93 -8.76 -10.23
CA LEU A 169 8.57 -9.30 -10.32
C LEU A 169 7.83 -8.70 -11.52
N LYS A 170 7.60 -9.51 -12.56
CA LYS A 170 6.91 -9.09 -13.79
C LYS A 170 5.77 -10.04 -14.15
N VAL A 171 5.03 -10.49 -13.14
CA VAL A 171 3.92 -11.42 -13.36
C VAL A 171 2.77 -10.68 -14.04
N ARG A 172 2.24 -11.27 -15.11
CA ARG A 172 1.11 -10.72 -15.86
C ARG A 172 -0.19 -10.91 -15.07
N VAL A 173 -0.86 -9.80 -14.77
CA VAL A 173 -2.10 -9.78 -14.03
C VAL A 173 -3.21 -9.25 -14.93
N SER A 174 -4.21 -10.09 -15.20
CA SER A 174 -5.27 -9.79 -16.18
C SER A 174 -6.06 -8.51 -15.88
N VAL A 175 -6.33 -8.22 -14.60
CA VAL A 175 -7.03 -6.98 -14.22
C VAL A 175 -6.17 -5.74 -14.52
N LEU A 176 -4.88 -5.78 -14.21
CA LEU A 176 -3.95 -4.67 -14.45
C LEU A 176 -3.69 -4.44 -15.95
N LEU A 177 -3.63 -5.52 -16.73
CA LEU A 177 -3.55 -5.45 -18.20
C LEU A 177 -4.81 -4.81 -18.80
N ARG A 178 -5.99 -5.18 -18.29
CA ARG A 178 -7.28 -4.67 -18.79
C ARG A 178 -7.49 -3.20 -18.47
N VAL A 179 -7.03 -2.73 -17.31
CA VAL A 179 -7.07 -1.31 -16.93
C VAL A 179 -5.96 -0.51 -17.65
N GLY A 180 -5.02 -1.19 -18.32
CA GLY A 180 -3.97 -0.56 -19.11
C GLY A 180 -2.81 0.00 -18.28
N VAL A 181 -2.75 -0.35 -16.99
CA VAL A 181 -1.64 0.09 -16.12
C VAL A 181 -0.42 -0.80 -16.29
N GLN A 182 -0.61 -2.06 -16.70
CA GLN A 182 0.47 -3.02 -16.94
C GLN A 182 0.64 -3.27 -18.44
N ASN A 183 1.90 -3.37 -18.89
CA ASN A 183 2.25 -3.74 -20.26
C ASN A 183 2.12 -5.26 -20.48
N PRO A 184 2.03 -5.74 -21.73
CA PRO A 184 1.94 -7.18 -22.02
C PRO A 184 3.08 -8.05 -21.46
N HIS A 185 4.26 -7.45 -21.20
CA HIS A 185 5.42 -8.10 -20.61
C HIS A 185 5.42 -8.11 -19.06
N GLY A 186 4.38 -7.57 -18.42
CA GLY A 186 4.19 -7.60 -16.98
C GLY A 186 4.86 -6.45 -16.20
N ASP A 187 5.52 -5.53 -16.90
CA ASP A 187 6.08 -4.30 -16.39
C ASP A 187 5.06 -3.16 -16.32
N PHE A 188 5.38 -2.12 -15.55
CA PHE A 188 4.57 -0.92 -15.38
C PHE A 188 5.28 0.27 -16.02
N THR A 189 4.51 1.15 -16.66
CA THR A 189 4.98 2.44 -17.15
C THR A 189 4.81 3.48 -16.04
N ILE A 190 5.87 4.23 -15.73
CA ILE A 190 5.80 5.33 -14.76
C ILE A 190 5.45 6.60 -15.53
N TYR A 191 4.34 7.23 -15.17
CA TYR A 191 3.91 8.48 -15.77
C TYR A 191 4.66 9.67 -15.16
N THR A 192 5.13 10.58 -16.01
CA THR A 192 5.75 11.86 -15.63
C THR A 192 4.74 13.01 -15.84
N SER A 193 3.56 12.89 -15.25
CA SER A 193 2.46 13.86 -15.36
C SER A 193 1.50 13.70 -14.17
N GLY A 194 0.61 14.67 -13.97
CA GLY A 194 -0.38 14.68 -12.90
C GLY A 194 -0.01 15.60 -11.73
N ALA A 195 -0.71 15.42 -10.60
CA ALA A 195 -0.50 16.27 -9.43
C ALA A 195 0.93 16.14 -8.90
N VAL A 196 1.57 17.27 -8.58
CA VAL A 196 2.86 17.24 -7.89
C VAL A 196 2.70 16.82 -6.42
N PRO A 197 3.74 16.28 -5.76
CA PRO A 197 3.65 15.93 -4.35
C PRO A 197 3.35 17.14 -3.46
N PRO A 198 2.67 16.96 -2.30
CA PRO A 198 2.48 18.03 -1.33
C PRO A 198 3.80 18.72 -0.94
N GLY A 199 3.80 20.05 -0.97
CA GLY A 199 4.99 20.87 -0.72
C GLY A 199 5.88 21.12 -1.94
N CYS A 200 5.55 20.55 -3.11
CA CYS A 200 6.20 20.86 -4.37
C CYS A 200 5.39 21.87 -5.19
N GLU A 201 6.10 22.66 -5.99
CA GLU A 201 5.49 23.53 -7.00
C GLU A 201 5.44 22.83 -8.35
N VAL A 202 4.48 23.23 -9.19
CA VAL A 202 4.41 22.75 -10.58
C VAL A 202 5.74 23.08 -11.29
N PRO A 203 6.43 22.11 -11.90
CA PRO A 203 7.68 22.36 -12.59
C PRO A 203 7.46 23.27 -13.80
N GLY A 204 8.48 24.04 -14.17
CA GLY A 204 8.44 24.95 -15.32
C GLY A 204 8.84 26.38 -14.99
N PHE A 205 8.73 26.82 -13.73
CA PHE A 205 9.05 28.19 -13.34
C PHE A 205 10.53 28.38 -12.97
N ILE A 206 11.19 29.33 -13.64
CA ILE A 206 12.56 29.77 -13.34
C ILE A 206 12.48 31.18 -12.75
N ARG A 207 12.83 31.31 -11.46
CA ARG A 207 12.83 32.60 -10.74
C ARG A 207 14.23 33.18 -10.67
N LEU A 208 14.40 34.40 -11.17
CA LEU A 208 15.62 35.20 -11.05
C LEU A 208 15.42 36.21 -9.91
N PHE A 209 16.32 36.19 -8.94
CA PHE A 209 16.28 37.06 -7.77
C PHE A 209 17.23 38.25 -7.96
N ASP A 210 16.85 39.42 -7.44
CA ASP A 210 17.73 40.60 -7.39
C ASP A 210 18.69 40.54 -6.19
N GLN A 211 19.50 41.60 -6.06
CA GLN A 211 20.46 41.77 -4.95
C GLN A 211 19.81 41.88 -3.56
N TYR A 212 18.50 42.07 -3.48
CA TYR A 212 17.73 42.14 -2.24
C TYR A 212 16.98 40.84 -1.94
N GLY A 213 17.11 39.82 -2.81
CA GLY A 213 16.41 38.54 -2.68
C GLY A 213 14.94 38.57 -3.12
N ALA A 214 14.50 39.63 -3.80
CA ALA A 214 13.16 39.72 -4.37
C ALA A 214 13.12 39.09 -5.77
N VAL A 215 11.98 38.53 -6.17
CA VAL A 215 11.82 37.94 -7.52
C VAL A 215 11.76 39.06 -8.55
N ALA A 216 12.85 39.23 -9.29
CA ALA A 216 12.99 40.25 -10.34
C ALA A 216 12.37 39.81 -11.67
N LYS A 217 12.45 38.51 -11.98
CA LYS A 217 11.93 37.96 -13.24
C LYS A 217 11.54 36.50 -13.10
N VAL A 218 10.42 36.12 -13.71
CA VAL A 218 10.01 34.72 -13.87
C VAL A 218 10.11 34.37 -15.35
N LYS A 219 10.77 33.26 -15.66
CA LYS A 219 10.77 32.62 -16.98
C LYS A 219 10.07 31.26 -16.87
N HIS A 220 9.62 30.74 -18.01
CA HIS A 220 9.00 29.43 -18.08
C HIS A 220 9.82 28.50 -18.98
N PHE A 221 10.01 27.25 -18.56
CA PHE A 221 10.51 26.14 -19.38
C PHE A 221 9.42 25.09 -19.54
N ASN A 222 9.30 24.49 -20.72
CA ASN A 222 8.40 23.36 -20.90
C ASN A 222 9.00 22.14 -20.19
N ALA A 223 8.36 21.70 -19.11
CA ALA A 223 8.82 20.57 -18.31
C ALA A 223 8.46 19.19 -18.88
N ASP A 224 7.68 19.17 -19.97
CA ASP A 224 7.06 18.00 -20.58
C ASP A 224 6.14 17.24 -19.60
N GLY A 225 4.90 16.98 -20.01
CA GLY A 225 3.89 16.35 -19.16
C GLY A 225 2.96 17.34 -18.47
N ASP A 226 1.73 16.87 -18.22
CA ASP A 226 0.63 17.71 -17.72
C ASP A 226 0.64 17.72 -16.19
N TYR A 227 1.50 18.54 -15.60
CA TYR A 227 1.59 18.66 -14.14
C TYR A 227 0.52 19.60 -13.58
N THR A 228 -0.11 19.18 -12.49
CA THR A 228 -1.12 19.97 -11.77
C THR A 228 -0.67 20.27 -10.35
N ALA A 229 -1.38 21.20 -9.69
CA ALA A 229 -1.10 21.58 -8.31
C ALA A 229 -1.16 20.36 -7.37
N ALA A 230 -0.41 20.45 -6.28
CA ALA A 230 -0.43 19.41 -5.28
C ALA A 230 -1.84 19.21 -4.72
N ARG A 231 -2.18 17.95 -4.48
CA ARG A 231 -3.34 17.56 -3.68
C ARG A 231 -3.18 17.98 -2.22
N ASP A 232 -4.28 17.90 -1.49
CA ASP A 232 -4.30 18.09 -0.04
C ASP A 232 -3.41 17.06 0.68
N VAL A 233 -3.08 17.35 1.94
CA VAL A 233 -2.32 16.41 2.78
C VAL A 233 -3.28 15.40 3.40
N GLY A 234 -3.04 14.11 3.14
CA GLY A 234 -3.87 13.04 3.68
C GLY A 234 -3.83 12.93 5.20
N SER A 235 -4.99 12.66 5.79
CA SER A 235 -5.11 12.45 7.23
C SER A 235 -4.41 11.17 7.67
N MET A 236 -3.70 11.23 8.80
CA MET A 236 -3.14 10.06 9.47
C MET A 236 -3.92 9.65 10.74
N GLU A 237 -5.01 10.36 11.04
CA GLU A 237 -5.86 10.06 12.20
C GLU A 237 -6.56 8.71 12.05
N LEU A 238 -7.11 8.17 13.14
CA LEU A 238 -7.83 6.90 13.08
C LEU A 238 -9.02 6.95 12.11
N ILE A 239 -9.70 8.08 12.06
CA ILE A 239 -10.78 8.35 11.10
C ILE A 239 -10.44 9.66 10.38
N GLY A 240 -10.30 9.59 9.06
CA GLY A 240 -10.04 10.76 8.24
C GLY A 240 -9.89 10.42 6.77
N ASP A 241 -9.98 11.44 5.91
CA ASP A 241 -9.78 11.27 4.48
C ASP A 241 -8.27 11.11 4.18
N ARG A 242 -7.91 10.02 3.51
CA ARG A 242 -6.53 9.76 3.09
C ARG A 242 -6.14 10.55 1.86
N VAL A 243 -7.10 11.11 1.10
CA VAL A 243 -6.94 11.91 -0.14
C VAL A 243 -6.15 11.22 -1.26
N ILE A 244 -5.97 9.91 -1.15
CA ILE A 244 -5.27 9.07 -2.10
C ILE A 244 -6.17 7.90 -2.50
N GLU A 245 -6.17 7.54 -3.78
CA GLU A 245 -6.85 6.34 -4.28
C GLU A 245 -6.02 5.06 -4.08
N LEU A 246 -4.72 5.20 -3.83
CA LEU A 246 -3.83 4.06 -3.58
C LEU A 246 -4.16 3.39 -2.24
N GLY A 247 -4.13 2.05 -2.20
CA GLY A 247 -4.52 1.27 -1.02
C GLY A 247 -6.02 1.08 -0.89
N CYS A 248 -6.82 1.64 -1.79
CA CYS A 248 -8.24 1.33 -1.94
C CYS A 248 -8.43 0.14 -2.90
N ASN A 249 -9.58 -0.52 -2.78
CA ASN A 249 -9.94 -1.64 -3.64
C ASN A 249 -10.05 -1.20 -5.12
N MET A 250 -9.23 -1.78 -6.00
CA MET A 250 -9.22 -1.52 -7.46
C MET A 250 -10.23 -2.38 -8.24
#